data_AF-A0A820HPN9-F1
#
_entry.id   AF-A0A820HPN9-F1
#
_cell.length_a   1.000
_cell.length_b   1.000
_cell.length_c   1.000
_cell.angle_alpha   90.00
_cell.angle_beta   90.00
_cell.angle_gamma   90.00
#
_symmetry.space_group_name_H-M   'P 1'
#
loop_
_entity.id
_entity.type
_entity.pdbx_description
1 polymer ?
#
loop_
_entity_poly.entity_id
_entity_poly.type
_entity_poly.pdbx_seq_one_letter_code
_entity_poly.pdbx_strand_id
1 'polypeptide(L)'
;ADGDYQITSKAKAYIRYDGTVKWNAPMIYKSYCSIDIQYYPYDTQNCTLKFGTWTYSGSLVNLQFITDEQSPVIDRGWDLEDYTPSVEWEILNLTAIRHEEVYACCEEVYFDLTFTCTIQRKSLFYTINLIVP
;
A
#
# COMPACT_ATOMS: atom_id res chain seq x y z
N ALA A 1 15.18 -5.25 2.92
CA ALA A 1 14.41 -4.01 2.79
C ALA A 1 15.27 -2.90 3.38
N ASP A 2 15.80 -2.04 2.52
CA ASP A 2 16.85 -1.05 2.86
C ASP A 2 16.29 0.37 2.73
N GLY A 3 15.13 0.60 3.37
CA GLY A 3 14.37 1.84 3.27
C GLY A 3 14.70 2.76 4.43
N ASP A 4 15.45 3.83 4.17
CA ASP A 4 15.48 4.99 5.06
C ASP A 4 14.12 5.70 4.97
N TYR A 5 13.16 5.29 5.81
CA TYR A 5 11.80 5.82 5.84
C TYR A 5 11.76 7.17 6.58
N GLN A 6 12.52 8.15 6.11
CA GLN A 6 12.44 9.49 6.69
C GLN A 6 11.26 10.22 6.09
N ILE A 7 10.46 10.83 6.98
CA ILE A 7 9.53 11.89 6.62
C ILE A 7 10.39 13.04 6.08
N THR A 8 10.62 13.05 4.77
CA THR A 8 11.52 14.00 4.09
C THR A 8 10.97 15.43 4.11
N SER A 9 9.71 15.62 4.48
CA SER A 9 9.05 16.92 4.61
C SER A 9 8.30 17.01 5.95
N LYS A 10 8.62 18.01 6.78
CA LYS A 10 7.91 18.29 8.03
C LYS A 10 6.47 18.75 7.72
N ALA A 11 5.57 17.78 7.52
CA ALA A 11 4.16 18.03 7.29
C ALA A 11 3.48 18.51 8.57
N LYS A 12 2.69 19.58 8.47
CA LYS A 12 1.90 20.11 9.59
C LYS A 12 0.63 19.28 9.78
N ALA A 13 0.19 19.13 11.03
CA ALA A 13 -1.11 18.55 11.34
C ALA A 13 -2.18 19.64 11.43
N TYR A 14 -3.41 19.30 11.03
CA TYR A 14 -4.60 20.11 11.22
C TYR A 14 -5.36 19.63 12.46
N ILE A 15 -5.60 20.53 13.41
CA ILE A 15 -6.24 20.21 14.70
C ILE A 15 -7.60 20.91 14.74
N ARG A 16 -8.64 20.15 15.04
CA ARG A 16 -10.00 20.66 15.25
C ARG A 16 -10.25 20.96 16.74
N TYR A 17 -11.26 21.78 17.02
CA TYR A 17 -11.62 22.17 18.38
C TYR A 17 -12.11 21.00 19.26
N ASP A 18 -12.56 19.91 18.64
CA ASP A 18 -13.02 18.68 19.30
C ASP A 18 -11.87 17.70 19.63
N GLY A 19 -10.62 18.09 19.33
CA GLY A 19 -9.44 17.25 19.51
C GLY A 19 -9.12 16.34 18.34
N THR A 20 -9.93 16.33 17.27
CA THR A 20 -9.62 15.53 16.07
C THR A 20 -8.40 16.09 15.35
N VAL A 21 -7.43 15.21 15.06
CA VAL A 21 -6.19 15.56 14.35
C VAL A 21 -6.19 14.88 12.97
N LYS A 22 -6.03 15.68 11.91
CA LYS A 22 -5.78 15.20 10.55
C LYS A 22 -4.34 15.50 10.15
N TRP A 23 -3.61 14.46 9.74
CA TRP A 23 -2.22 14.60 9.32
C TRP A 23 -1.98 13.85 8.01
N ASN A 24 -1.75 14.62 6.95
CA ASN A 24 -1.49 14.12 5.60
C ASN A 24 -0.03 14.41 5.24
N ALA A 25 0.86 13.47 5.55
CA ALA A 25 2.28 13.61 5.24
C ALA A 25 2.62 12.89 3.92
N PRO A 26 3.22 13.56 2.92
CA PRO A 26 3.69 12.90 1.71
C PRO A 26 4.93 12.05 2.05
N MET A 27 4.96 10.81 1.56
CA MET A 27 6.05 9.88 1.81
C MET A 27 6.39 9.07 0.55
N ILE A 28 7.67 8.76 0.37
CA ILE A 28 8.14 7.84 -0.67
C ILE A 28 8.40 6.49 -0.01
N TYR A 29 7.58 5.49 -0.33
CA TYR A 29 7.75 4.13 0.18
C TYR A 29 8.50 3.27 -0.83
N LYS A 30 9.56 2.61 -0.36
CA LYS A 30 10.23 1.52 -1.09
C LYS A 30 9.86 0.21 -0.42
N SER A 31 9.02 -0.58 -1.08
CA SER A 31 8.64 -1.90 -0.62
C SER A 31 9.34 -2.98 -1.43
N TYR A 32 9.41 -4.17 -0.84
CA TYR A 32 9.79 -5.37 -1.56
C TYR A 32 8.54 -5.96 -2.22
N CYS A 33 8.61 -6.19 -3.52
CA CYS A 33 7.58 -6.90 -4.28
C CYS A 33 8.25 -8.11 -4.94
N SER A 34 7.72 -9.31 -4.69
CA SER A 34 8.23 -10.54 -5.32
C SER A 34 7.74 -10.57 -6.77
N ILE A 35 8.67 -10.47 -7.71
CA ILE A 35 8.35 -10.43 -9.15
C ILE A 35 8.41 -11.83 -9.74
N ASP A 36 7.34 -12.24 -10.43
CA ASP A 36 7.32 -13.45 -11.25
C ASP A 36 7.48 -13.08 -12.74
N ILE A 37 8.52 -13.60 -13.38
CA ILE A 37 8.87 -13.31 -14.78
C ILE A 37 8.50 -14.44 -15.76
N GLN A 38 7.74 -15.45 -15.32
CA GLN A 38 7.40 -16.60 -16.16
C GLN A 38 6.75 -16.20 -17.51
N TYR A 39 5.95 -15.13 -17.53
CA TYR A 39 5.20 -14.67 -18.70
C TYR A 39 5.70 -13.33 -19.26
N TYR A 40 6.92 -12.93 -18.95
CA TYR A 40 7.48 -11.67 -19.44
C TYR A 40 7.41 -11.57 -20.99
N PRO A 41 7.00 -10.43 -21.59
CA PRO A 41 6.61 -9.15 -20.99
C PRO A 41 5.09 -8.98 -20.73
N TYR A 42 4.31 -10.06 -20.76
CA TYR A 42 2.86 -10.10 -20.54
C TYR A 42 2.51 -10.46 -19.08
N ASP A 43 3.39 -10.08 -18.16
CA ASP A 43 3.32 -10.42 -16.75
C ASP A 43 2.38 -9.51 -15.95
N THR A 44 1.78 -10.10 -14.92
CA THR A 44 1.00 -9.40 -13.88
C THR A 44 1.70 -9.58 -12.54
N GLN A 45 1.81 -8.51 -11.76
CA GLN A 45 2.50 -8.48 -10.49
C GLN A 45 1.53 -8.06 -9.38
N ASN A 46 1.69 -8.67 -8.20
CA ASN A 46 0.94 -8.34 -6.99
C ASN A 46 1.90 -7.77 -5.95
N CYS A 47 1.88 -6.45 -5.78
CA CYS A 47 2.76 -5.77 -4.84
C CYS A 47 1.98 -5.30 -3.61
N THR A 48 2.55 -5.53 -2.43
CA THR A 48 1.89 -5.23 -1.16
C THR A 48 2.63 -4.16 -0.36
N LEU A 49 1.87 -3.34 0.35
CA LEU A 49 2.32 -2.38 1.35
C LEU A 49 1.60 -2.67 2.65
N LYS A 50 2.36 -2.99 3.70
CA LYS A 50 1.83 -3.30 5.03
C LYS A 50 2.13 -2.14 5.97
N PHE A 51 1.08 -1.51 6.50
CA PHE A 51 1.20 -0.41 7.46
C PHE A 51 0.67 -0.85 8.82
N GLY A 52 1.42 -0.58 9.88
CA GLY A 52 1.04 -0.94 11.24
C GLY A 52 1.79 -0.10 12.26
N THR A 53 1.32 -0.12 13.50
CA THR A 53 2.05 0.46 14.61
C THR A 53 3.24 -0.45 14.97
N TRP A 54 4.42 0.15 15.13
CA TRP A 54 5.61 -0.61 15.54
C TRP A 54 5.64 -0.87 17.05
N THR A 55 5.24 0.11 17.86
CA THR A 55 5.43 0.09 19.33
C THR A 55 4.16 -0.19 20.12
N TYR A 56 2.98 0.03 19.53
CA TYR A 56 1.71 -0.06 20.23
C TYR A 56 0.92 -1.26 19.74
N SER A 57 0.34 -2.01 20.68
CA SER A 57 -0.58 -3.10 20.41
C SER A 57 -2.01 -2.58 20.11
N GLY A 58 -2.87 -3.48 19.66
CA GLY A 58 -4.26 -3.19 19.30
C GLY A 58 -5.14 -2.69 20.45
N SER A 59 -4.76 -2.98 21.70
CA SER A 59 -5.47 -2.45 22.89
C SER A 59 -5.18 -0.96 23.12
N LEU A 60 -4.08 -0.44 22.59
CA LEU A 60 -3.67 0.96 22.71
C LEU A 60 -4.01 1.78 21.46
N VAL A 61 -3.81 1.20 20.27
CA VAL A 61 -4.08 1.86 18.99
C VAL A 61 -4.91 0.93 18.09
N ASN A 62 -6.12 1.37 17.76
CA ASN A 62 -6.98 0.68 16.80
C ASN A 62 -6.87 1.33 15.42
N LEU A 63 -6.14 0.69 14.50
CA LEU A 63 -6.05 1.13 13.10
C LEU A 63 -7.31 0.74 12.32
N GLN A 64 -7.87 1.69 11.58
CA GLN A 64 -9.07 1.51 10.76
C GLN A 64 -8.93 2.24 9.43
N PHE A 65 -9.63 1.75 8.41
CA PHE A 65 -9.80 2.45 7.15
C PHE A 65 -10.76 3.64 7.32
N ILE A 66 -10.56 4.66 6.50
CA ILE A 66 -11.46 5.82 6.43
C ILE A 66 -12.58 5.46 5.44
N THR A 67 -13.61 4.77 5.91
CA THR A 67 -14.79 4.39 5.13
C THR A 67 -16.02 4.26 6.02
N ASP A 68 -17.21 4.39 5.42
CA ASP A 68 -18.49 4.11 6.08
C ASP A 68 -18.77 2.59 6.17
N GLU A 69 -18.05 1.79 5.38
CA GLU A 69 -18.19 0.33 5.36
C GLU A 69 -17.42 -0.31 6.52
N GLN A 70 -18.10 -1.16 7.30
CA GLN A 70 -17.51 -1.89 8.43
C GLN A 70 -16.81 -3.19 8.01
N SER A 71 -16.43 -3.30 6.73
CA SER A 71 -15.77 -4.47 6.18
C SER A 71 -14.26 -4.45 6.48
N PRO A 72 -13.65 -5.59 6.86
CA PRO A 72 -12.20 -5.69 6.96
C PRO A 72 -11.51 -5.67 5.59
N VAL A 73 -12.26 -5.85 4.49
CA VAL A 73 -11.77 -5.87 3.11
C VAL A 73 -12.43 -4.74 2.34
N ILE A 74 -11.62 -3.92 1.67
CA ILE A 74 -12.03 -2.82 0.81
C ILE A 74 -11.52 -3.10 -0.62
N ASP A 75 -12.44 -3.25 -1.57
CA ASP A 75 -12.10 -3.59 -2.96
C ASP A 75 -11.38 -2.44 -3.70
N ARG A 76 -11.68 -1.19 -3.33
CA ARG A 76 -11.01 0.02 -3.84
C ARG A 76 -10.42 0.82 -2.68
N GLY A 77 -9.42 0.23 -2.03
CA GLY A 77 -8.82 0.79 -0.82
C GLY A 77 -7.87 1.96 -1.05
N TRP A 78 -7.54 2.27 -2.30
CA TRP A 78 -6.58 3.29 -2.68
C TRP A 78 -7.29 4.46 -3.35
N ASP A 79 -6.99 5.67 -2.90
CA ASP A 79 -7.43 6.89 -3.56
C ASP A 79 -6.53 7.20 -4.77
N LEU A 80 -7.14 7.40 -5.94
CA LEU A 80 -6.49 7.68 -7.21
C LEU A 80 -6.88 9.04 -7.80
N GLU A 81 -7.54 9.92 -7.04
CA GLU A 81 -7.98 11.22 -7.54
C GLU A 81 -6.84 12.02 -8.20
N ASP A 82 -5.66 12.03 -7.58
CA ASP A 82 -4.46 12.72 -8.06
C ASP A 82 -3.46 11.81 -8.79
N TYR A 83 -3.86 10.60 -9.19
CA TYR A 83 -2.95 9.64 -9.83
C TYR A 83 -2.72 9.96 -11.32
N THR A 84 -1.45 10.08 -11.71
CA THR A 84 -1.05 10.12 -13.12
C THR A 84 -0.68 8.72 -13.61
N PRO A 85 -1.29 8.20 -14.69
CA PRO A 85 -1.02 6.86 -15.20
C PRO A 85 0.46 6.61 -15.53
N SER A 86 0.98 5.48 -15.06
CA SER A 86 2.33 5.01 -15.42
C SER A 86 2.45 4.66 -16.90
N VAL A 87 3.62 4.92 -17.46
CA VAL A 87 3.95 4.60 -18.87
C VAL A 87 4.24 3.12 -19.06
N GLU A 88 4.71 2.43 -18.01
CA GLU A 88 5.10 1.01 -18.09
C GLU A 88 4.06 0.07 -17.47
N TRP A 89 3.30 0.54 -16.49
CA TRP A 89 2.40 -0.31 -15.71
C TRP A 89 0.96 0.17 -15.83
N GLU A 90 0.04 -0.78 -15.97
CA GLU A 90 -1.40 -0.59 -15.86
C GLU A 90 -1.86 -1.14 -14.51
N ILE A 91 -2.68 -0.37 -13.80
CA ILE A 91 -3.27 -0.81 -12.53
C ILE A 91 -4.54 -1.60 -12.84
N LEU A 92 -4.58 -2.86 -12.41
CA LEU A 92 -5.76 -3.73 -12.58
C LEU A 92 -6.66 -3.73 -11.36
N ASN A 93 -6.08 -3.78 -10.15
CA ASN A 93 -6.84 -3.85 -8.90
C ASN A 93 -6.07 -3.20 -7.73
N LEU A 94 -6.83 -2.65 -6.78
CA LEU A 94 -6.32 -1.88 -5.62
C LEU A 94 -7.10 -2.22 -4.36
N THR A 95 -6.78 -3.37 -3.77
CA THR A 95 -7.46 -3.82 -2.56
C THR A 95 -6.75 -3.35 -1.30
N ALA A 96 -7.50 -3.24 -0.21
CA ALA A 96 -6.94 -3.04 1.12
C ALA A 96 -7.62 -3.96 2.13
N ILE A 97 -6.85 -4.57 3.02
CA ILE A 97 -7.33 -5.52 4.02
C ILE A 97 -6.79 -5.12 5.39
N ARG A 98 -7.65 -5.12 6.41
CA ARG A 98 -7.28 -4.96 7.80
C ARG A 98 -7.08 -6.34 8.42
N HIS A 99 -5.91 -6.55 8.98
CA HIS A 99 -5.57 -7.78 9.69
C HIS A 99 -5.51 -7.56 11.21
N GLU A 100 -5.83 -8.62 11.93
CA GLU A 100 -5.71 -8.73 13.37
C GLU A 100 -4.78 -9.92 13.64
N GLU A 101 -3.53 -9.63 13.98
CA GLU A 101 -2.47 -10.63 14.03
C GLU A 101 -1.86 -10.71 15.43
N VAL A 102 -1.57 -11.95 15.86
CA VAL A 102 -0.77 -12.21 17.06
C VAL A 102 0.58 -12.73 16.59
N TYR A 103 1.65 -11.99 16.90
CA TYR A 103 2.99 -12.34 16.46
C TYR A 103 3.67 -13.28 17.46
N ALA A 104 4.53 -14.19 16.99
CA ALA A 104 5.19 -15.17 17.86
C ALA A 104 6.05 -14.58 18.99
N CYS A 105 6.43 -13.29 18.89
CA CYS A 105 7.20 -12.62 19.93
C CYS A 105 6.36 -12.23 21.16
N CYS A 106 5.05 -12.01 21.01
CA CYS A 106 4.22 -11.45 22.07
C CYS A 106 2.78 -12.00 22.04
N GLU A 107 2.11 -12.02 23.20
CA GLU A 107 0.72 -12.51 23.30
C GLU A 107 -0.32 -11.44 22.90
N GLU A 108 0.08 -10.18 22.73
CA GLU A 108 -0.85 -9.13 22.32
C GLU A 108 -1.21 -9.20 20.83
N VAL A 109 -2.42 -8.74 20.55
CA VAL A 109 -2.94 -8.53 19.21
C VAL A 109 -2.42 -7.21 18.64
N TYR A 110 -2.02 -7.23 17.37
CA TYR A 110 -1.62 -6.06 16.59
C TYR A 110 -2.51 -5.91 15.37
N PHE A 111 -2.83 -4.66 15.03
CA PHE A 111 -3.57 -4.34 13.81
C PHE A 111 -2.64 -3.85 12.73
N ASP A 112 -2.88 -4.29 11.50
CA ASP A 112 -2.21 -3.77 10.32
C ASP A 112 -3.19 -3.58 9.16
N LEU A 113 -2.84 -2.66 8.27
CA LEU A 113 -3.56 -2.36 7.04
C LEU A 113 -2.64 -2.76 5.88
N THR A 114 -3.04 -3.79 5.15
CA THR A 114 -2.31 -4.31 4.00
C THR A 114 -2.97 -3.85 2.71
N PHE A 115 -2.27 -3.03 1.95
CA PHE A 115 -2.70 -2.51 0.67
C PHE A 115 -2.04 -3.32 -0.44
N THR A 116 -2.84 -3.90 -1.33
CA THR A 116 -2.36 -4.71 -2.46
C THR A 116 -2.65 -4.00 -3.77
N CYS A 117 -1.62 -3.84 -4.60
CA CYS A 117 -1.70 -3.29 -5.93
C CYS A 117 -1.39 -4.38 -6.95
N THR A 118 -2.39 -4.75 -7.74
CA THR A 118 -2.23 -5.65 -8.89
C THR A 118 -1.96 -4.82 -10.12
N ILE A 119 -0.78 -4.99 -10.71
CA ILE A 119 -0.33 -4.24 -11.89
C ILE A 119 0.04 -5.17 -13.03
N GLN A 120 -0.22 -4.74 -14.26
CA GLN A 120 0.17 -5.44 -15.48
C GLN A 120 1.13 -4.59 -16.30
N ARG A 121 2.14 -5.23 -16.89
CA ARG A 121 3.11 -4.53 -17.74
C ARG A 121 2.48 -4.19 -19.10
N LYS A 122 2.69 -2.95 -19.55
CA LYS A 122 2.40 -2.52 -20.92
C LYS A 122 3.47 -3.10 -21.85
N SER A 123 3.14 -4.23 -22.48
CA SER A 123 4.09 -5.06 -23.21
C SER A 123 4.56 -4.51 -24.56
N LEU A 124 3.87 -3.52 -25.14
CA LEU A 124 4.08 -3.05 -26.51
C LEU A 124 5.55 -2.73 -26.84
N PHE A 125 6.24 -2.00 -25.95
CA PHE A 125 7.65 -1.66 -26.14
C PHE A 125 8.54 -2.90 -26.25
N TYR A 126 8.33 -3.87 -25.37
CA TYR A 126 9.09 -5.11 -25.32
C TYR A 126 8.75 -6.05 -26.48
N THR A 127 7.48 -6.11 -26.89
CA THR A 127 7.07 -6.91 -28.04
C THR A 127 7.76 -6.43 -29.32
N ILE A 128 7.75 -5.12 -29.59
CA ILE A 128 8.33 -4.55 -30.82
C ILE A 128 9.86 -4.65 -30.83
N ASN A 129 10.52 -4.35 -29.70
CA ASN A 129 11.98 -4.22 -29.67
C ASN A 129 12.71 -5.50 -29.26
N LEU A 130 12.03 -6.48 -28.66
CA LEU A 130 12.65 -7.67 -28.07
C LEU A 130 12.07 -8.98 -28.60
N ILE A 131 10.76 -9.08 -28.87
CA ILE A 131 10.10 -10.33 -29.28
C ILE A 131 10.00 -10.51 -30.80
N VAL A 132 9.68 -9.44 -31.56
CA VAL A 132 9.50 -9.51 -33.02
C VAL A 132 10.80 -9.66 -33.85
N PRO A 133 11.93 -9.05 -33.45
CA PRO A 133 13.04 -8.59 -34.31
C PRO A 133 12.86 -8.50 -35.83
#